data_AF-A0A7V7DRI5-F1
#
_entry.id   AF-A0A7V7DRI5-F1
#
_cell.length_a   1.000
_cell.length_b   1.000
_cell.length_c   1.000
_cell.angle_alpha   90.00
_cell.angle_beta   90.00
_cell.angle_gamma   90.00
#
_symmetry.space_group_name_H-M   'P 1'
#
loop_
_entity.id
_entity.type
_entity.pdbx_description
1 polymer ?
#
loop_
_entity_poly.entity_id
_entity_poly.type
_entity_poly.pdbx_seq_one_letter_code
_entity_poly.pdbx_strand_id
1 'polypeptide(L)'
;MTRLRDGLAASRRHDAESGGAAEGPHRSDLLVRHHQKNLPASQCSTGEQKAVLVAIILGQARIQAAVTGLPPVLLLDEVAAHLDRTRRAALFDELTALATQSWLTGTDADLFEELGSRGQFFHVEDAVVTAA
;
A
#
# COMPACT_ATOMS: atom_id res chain seq x y z
N MET A 1 -13.79 -20.77 -17.18
CA MET A 1 -13.54 -21.91 -16.26
C MET A 1 -12.89 -23.11 -16.96
N THR A 2 -13.18 -23.38 -18.23
CA THR A 2 -12.57 -24.46 -19.04
C THR A 2 -11.04 -24.42 -19.09
N ARG A 3 -10.45 -23.25 -19.39
CA ARG A 3 -8.99 -23.09 -19.54
C ARG A 3 -8.18 -23.59 -18.34
N LEU A 4 -8.55 -23.23 -17.10
CA LEU A 4 -7.83 -23.66 -15.90
C LEU A 4 -7.95 -25.18 -15.70
N ARG A 5 -9.15 -25.73 -15.87
CA ARG A 5 -9.39 -27.16 -15.75
C ARG A 5 -8.57 -27.95 -16.75
N ASP A 6 -8.54 -27.49 -18.00
CA ASP A 6 -7.84 -28.17 -19.08
C ASP A 6 -6.31 -28.07 -18.89
N GLY A 7 -5.81 -26.94 -18.39
CA GLY A 7 -4.41 -26.75 -17.99
C GLY A 7 -3.97 -27.69 -16.86
N LEU A 8 -4.74 -27.76 -15.77
CA LEU A 8 -4.50 -28.71 -14.66
C LEU A 8 -4.56 -30.18 -15.10
N ALA A 9 -5.41 -30.50 -16.09
CA ALA A 9 -5.47 -31.85 -16.64
C ALA A 9 -4.19 -32.19 -17.42
N ALA A 10 -3.67 -31.22 -18.19
CA ALA A 10 -2.46 -31.38 -18.98
C ALA A 10 -1.18 -31.44 -18.12
N SER A 11 -1.10 -30.68 -17.03
CA SER A 11 0.08 -30.62 -16.15
C SER A 11 0.16 -31.76 -15.12
N ARG A 12 -0.89 -32.58 -14.98
CA ARG A 12 -1.06 -33.56 -13.88
C ARG A 12 0.15 -34.44 -13.58
N ARG A 13 0.85 -34.95 -14.61
CA ARG A 13 2.05 -35.79 -14.43
C ARG A 13 3.21 -34.99 -13.85
N HIS A 14 3.46 -33.80 -14.40
CA HIS A 14 4.54 -32.93 -13.95
C HIS A 14 4.27 -32.37 -12.55
N ASP A 15 3.02 -32.01 -12.27
CA ASP A 15 2.59 -31.55 -10.94
C ASP A 15 2.76 -32.65 -9.87
N ALA A 16 2.55 -33.92 -10.23
CA ALA A 16 2.79 -35.06 -9.35
C ALA A 16 4.29 -35.27 -9.04
N GLU A 17 5.17 -35.01 -10.00
CA GLU A 17 6.63 -35.07 -9.81
C GLU A 17 7.16 -33.89 -9.00
N SER A 18 6.63 -32.69 -9.25
CA SER A 18 7.08 -31.43 -8.62
C SER A 18 6.39 -31.11 -7.28
N GLY A 19 5.30 -31.82 -6.94
CA GLY A 19 4.61 -31.69 -5.65
C GLY A 19 3.65 -30.49 -5.55
N GLY A 20 3.24 -29.90 -6.67
CA GLY A 20 2.33 -28.76 -6.66
C GLY A 20 1.78 -28.40 -8.04
N ALA A 21 0.66 -27.67 -8.09
CA ALA A 21 0.06 -27.24 -9.34
C ALA A 21 0.92 -26.16 -10.01
N ALA A 22 1.44 -26.45 -11.21
CA ALA A 22 2.21 -25.49 -12.01
C ALA A 22 1.36 -24.34 -12.56
N GLU A 23 0.05 -24.55 -12.71
CA GLU A 23 -0.92 -23.57 -13.20
C GLU A 23 -1.95 -23.20 -12.13
N GLY A 24 -2.26 -21.91 -12.03
CA GLY A 24 -3.31 -21.39 -11.16
C GLY A 24 -3.08 -19.94 -10.77
N PRO A 25 -4.08 -19.27 -10.14
CA PRO A 25 -3.97 -17.88 -9.73
C PRO A 25 -2.82 -17.64 -8.74
N HIS A 26 -2.44 -18.65 -7.95
CA HIS A 26 -1.28 -18.61 -7.05
C HIS A 26 0.07 -18.45 -7.76
N ARG A 27 0.12 -18.67 -9.07
CA ARG A 27 1.31 -18.49 -9.92
C ARG A 27 1.31 -17.15 -10.65
N SER A 28 0.28 -16.32 -10.45
CA SER A 28 0.17 -15.01 -11.09
C SER A 28 1.04 -13.98 -10.38
N ASP A 29 1.51 -12.99 -11.13
CA ASP A 29 2.31 -11.88 -10.61
C ASP A 29 1.56 -10.55 -10.79
N LEU A 30 1.75 -9.61 -9.85
CA LEU A 30 1.17 -8.28 -9.91
C LEU A 30 2.19 -7.29 -10.47
N LEU A 31 2.14 -7.09 -11.78
CA LEU A 31 3.02 -6.15 -12.46
C LEU A 31 2.49 -4.72 -12.34
N VAL A 32 3.27 -3.85 -11.73
CA VAL A 32 2.92 -2.43 -11.56
C VAL A 32 3.81 -1.55 -12.42
N ARG A 33 3.24 -0.51 -13.04
CA ARG A 33 3.97 0.48 -13.85
C ARG A 33 3.82 1.88 -13.28
N HIS A 34 4.91 2.63 -13.25
CA HIS A 34 4.89 4.05 -12.93
C HIS A 34 4.30 4.84 -14.09
N HIS A 35 3.10 5.39 -13.91
CA HIS A 35 2.31 6.00 -14.98
C HIS A 35 3.07 7.06 -15.79
N GLN A 36 3.66 8.06 -15.13
CA GLN A 36 4.30 9.18 -15.82
C GLN A 36 5.57 8.79 -16.61
N LYS A 37 6.26 7.74 -16.16
CA LYS A 37 7.52 7.27 -16.79
C LYS A 37 7.30 6.11 -17.75
N ASN A 38 6.13 5.47 -17.67
CA ASN A 38 5.81 4.22 -18.34
C ASN A 38 6.88 3.11 -18.11
N LEU A 39 7.46 3.07 -16.91
CA LEU A 39 8.45 2.06 -16.52
C LEU A 39 7.85 1.05 -15.53
N PRO A 40 8.30 -0.22 -15.53
CA PRO A 40 8.00 -1.14 -14.43
C PRO A 40 8.40 -0.51 -13.09
N ALA A 41 7.55 -0.63 -12.08
CA ALA A 41 7.80 -0.07 -10.75
C ALA A 41 9.12 -0.61 -10.16
N SER A 42 9.43 -1.89 -10.41
CA SER A 42 10.68 -2.54 -10.00
C SER A 42 11.95 -1.90 -10.59
N GLN A 43 11.83 -1.09 -11.65
CA GLN A 43 12.94 -0.36 -12.27
C GLN A 43 12.99 1.12 -11.86
N CYS A 44 12.04 1.58 -11.05
CA CYS A 44 12.00 2.95 -10.55
C CYS A 44 12.93 3.12 -9.34
N SER A 45 13.22 4.36 -8.94
CA SER A 45 14.00 4.61 -7.71
C SER A 45 13.26 4.10 -6.47
N THR A 46 13.97 3.85 -5.36
CA THR A 46 13.35 3.37 -4.12
C THR A 46 12.24 4.31 -3.62
N GLY A 47 12.43 5.63 -3.72
CA GLY A 47 11.40 6.61 -3.36
C GLY A 47 10.16 6.54 -4.27
N GLU A 48 10.37 6.30 -5.57
CA GLU A 48 9.27 6.12 -6.53
C GLU A 48 8.51 4.82 -6.31
N GLN A 49 9.22 3.73 -5.99
CA GLN A 49 8.60 2.46 -5.62
C GLN A 49 7.72 2.61 -4.38
N LYS A 50 8.21 3.29 -3.33
CA LYS A 50 7.43 3.58 -2.13
C LYS A 50 6.21 4.44 -2.42
N ALA A 51 6.34 5.49 -3.24
CA ALA A 51 5.20 6.31 -3.62
C ALA A 51 4.14 5.53 -4.41
N VAL A 52 4.56 4.64 -5.32
CA VAL A 52 3.65 3.75 -6.04
C VAL A 52 2.92 2.81 -5.08
N LEU A 53 3.63 2.24 -4.10
CA LEU A 53 3.02 1.39 -3.07
C LEU A 53 1.98 2.15 -2.24
N VAL A 54 2.31 3.36 -1.79
CA VAL A 54 1.36 4.24 -1.07
C VAL A 54 0.13 4.50 -1.93
N ALA A 55 0.30 4.82 -3.22
CA ALA A 55 -0.83 5.03 -4.13
C ALA A 55 -1.72 3.78 -4.27
N ILE A 56 -1.15 2.58 -4.29
CA ILE A 56 -1.92 1.32 -4.31
C ILE A 56 -2.73 1.16 -3.02
N ILE A 57 -2.13 1.42 -1.85
CA ILE A 57 -2.81 1.31 -0.55
C ILE A 57 -3.98 2.30 -0.48
N LEU A 58 -3.78 3.56 -0.87
CA LEU A 58 -4.83 4.58 -0.90
C LEU A 58 -5.93 4.22 -1.91
N GLY A 59 -5.56 3.69 -3.08
CA GLY A 59 -6.50 3.19 -4.08
C GLY A 59 -7.36 2.05 -3.54
N GLN A 60 -6.76 1.11 -2.83
CA GLN A 60 -7.48 0.00 -2.18
C GLN A 60 -8.43 0.51 -1.09
N ALA A 61 -8.01 1.51 -0.30
CA ALA A 61 -8.87 2.14 0.71
C ALA A 61 -10.12 2.77 0.08
N ARG A 62 -9.96 3.47 -1.05
CA ARG A 62 -11.07 4.04 -1.85
C ARG A 62 -12.03 2.96 -2.33
N ILE A 63 -11.50 1.88 -2.90
CA ILE A 63 -12.31 0.76 -3.39
C ILE A 63 -13.06 0.11 -2.24
N GLN A 64 -12.39 -0.14 -1.11
CA GLN A 64 -13.01 -0.74 0.06
C GLN A 64 -14.16 0.12 0.57
N ALA A 65 -13.94 1.42 0.75
CA ALA A 65 -14.99 2.36 1.17
C ALA A 65 -16.19 2.36 0.20
N ALA A 66 -15.93 2.32 -1.12
CA ALA A 66 -16.98 2.31 -2.14
C ALA A 66 -17.78 0.99 -2.16
N VAL A 67 -17.12 -0.15 -1.91
CA VAL A 67 -17.75 -1.48 -1.94
C VAL A 67 -18.52 -1.78 -0.66
N THR A 68 -17.96 -1.42 0.50
CA THR A 68 -18.55 -1.76 1.80
C THR A 68 -19.41 -0.64 2.39
N GLY A 69 -19.30 0.58 1.87
CA GLY A 69 -19.85 1.79 2.49
C GLY A 69 -19.13 2.22 3.77
N LEU A 70 -18.05 1.53 4.14
CA LEU A 70 -17.31 1.74 5.38
C LEU A 70 -15.83 2.02 5.07
N PRO A 71 -15.35 3.27 5.24
CA PRO A 71 -13.93 3.59 5.11
C PRO A 71 -13.07 2.78 6.09
N PRO A 72 -11.95 2.17 5.64
CA PRO A 72 -11.10 1.37 6.51
C PRO A 72 -10.16 2.23 7.34
N VAL A 73 -9.91 1.86 8.60
CA VAL A 73 -8.83 2.48 9.38
C VAL A 73 -7.49 2.19 8.71
N LEU A 74 -6.71 3.24 8.43
CA LEU A 74 -5.39 3.12 7.83
C LEU A 74 -4.30 3.17 8.89
N LEU A 75 -3.36 2.24 8.82
CA LEU A 75 -2.16 2.20 9.65
C LEU A 75 -0.96 2.34 8.72
N LEU A 76 -0.19 3.41 8.87
CA LEU A 76 0.92 3.75 7.99
C LEU A 76 2.21 3.90 8.81
N ASP A 77 3.03 2.87 8.77
CA ASP A 77 4.26 2.81 9.57
C ASP A 77 5.43 3.49 8.85
N GLU A 78 6.01 4.52 9.47
CA GLU A 78 7.14 5.33 9.00
C GLU A 78 7.03 5.87 7.56
N VAL A 79 5.81 5.96 7.03
CA VAL A 79 5.61 6.30 5.61
C VAL A 79 6.12 7.70 5.28
N ALA A 80 5.98 8.64 6.22
CA ALA A 80 6.35 10.05 6.01
C ALA A 80 7.87 10.21 5.88
N ALA A 81 8.66 9.46 6.64
CA ALA A 81 10.13 9.50 6.61
C ALA A 81 10.73 9.11 5.25
N HIS A 82 9.93 8.49 4.39
CA HIS A 82 10.35 7.99 3.09
C HIS A 82 9.91 8.84 1.91
N LEU A 83 9.26 9.97 2.19
CA LEU A 83 8.68 10.86 1.20
C LEU A 83 9.34 12.24 1.29
N ASP A 84 9.58 12.84 0.12
CA ASP A 84 9.92 14.25 0.05
C ASP A 84 8.75 15.12 0.55
N ARG A 85 9.05 16.39 0.86
CA ARG A 85 8.08 17.36 1.41
C ARG A 85 6.79 17.45 0.59
N THR A 86 6.92 17.50 -0.75
CA THR A 86 5.78 17.61 -1.66
C THR A 86 4.90 16.36 -1.61
N ARG A 87 5.51 15.16 -1.59
CA ARG A 87 4.77 13.90 -1.49
C ARG A 87 4.12 13.70 -0.13
N ARG A 88 4.74 14.17 0.96
CA ARG A 88 4.13 14.16 2.30
C ARG A 88 2.86 15.01 2.35
N ALA A 89 2.93 16.25 1.84
CA ALA A 89 1.75 17.11 1.73
C ALA A 89 0.62 16.43 0.94
N ALA A 90 0.95 15.88 -0.24
CA ALA A 90 -0.03 15.17 -1.07
C ALA A 90 -0.63 13.94 -0.36
N LEU A 91 0.17 13.16 0.36
CA LEU A 91 -0.32 12.05 1.17
C LEU A 91 -1.34 12.54 2.22
N PHE A 92 -1.01 13.58 2.97
CA PHE A 92 -1.89 14.10 4.02
C PHE A 92 -3.20 14.68 3.46
N ASP A 93 -3.15 15.33 2.30
CA ASP A 93 -4.33 15.82 1.60
C ASP A 93 -5.23 14.65 1.14
N GLU A 94 -4.62 13.60 0.59
CA GLU A 94 -5.33 12.39 0.18
C GLU A 94 -5.98 11.66 1.38
N LEU A 95 -5.27 11.52 2.50
CA LEU A 95 -5.80 10.92 3.73
C LEU A 95 -6.97 11.73 4.30
N THR A 96 -6.87 13.06 4.28
CA THR A 96 -7.95 13.95 4.71
C THR A 96 -9.17 13.81 3.79
N ALA A 97 -8.96 13.75 2.47
CA ALA A 97 -10.03 13.61 1.48
C ALA A 97 -10.70 12.23 1.47
N LEU A 98 -9.97 11.19 1.89
CA LEU A 98 -10.51 9.84 2.06
C LEU A 98 -11.57 9.75 3.16
N ALA A 99 -11.64 10.75 4.05
CA ALA A 99 -12.51 10.78 5.22
C ALA A 99 -12.38 9.49 6.06
N THR A 100 -11.16 8.96 6.14
CA THR A 100 -10.86 7.77 6.93
C THR A 100 -9.96 8.10 8.12
N GLN A 101 -10.15 7.37 9.22
CA GLN A 101 -9.25 7.45 10.36
C GLN A 101 -7.90 6.84 9.97
N SER A 102 -6.83 7.63 10.08
CA SER A 102 -5.48 7.23 9.69
C SER A 102 -4.52 7.43 10.87
N TRP A 103 -3.75 6.39 11.18
CA TRP A 103 -2.66 6.41 12.15
C TRP A 103 -1.34 6.36 11.41
N LEU A 104 -0.44 7.26 11.77
CA LEU A 104 0.88 7.37 11.17
C LEU A 104 1.93 7.35 12.28
N THR A 105 3.06 6.71 12.04
CA THR A 105 4.22 6.73 12.93
C THR A 105 5.38 7.47 12.28
N GLY A 106 6.25 8.04 13.10
CA GLY A 106 7.47 8.71 12.66
C GLY A 106 8.29 9.17 13.87
N THR A 107 9.60 9.30 13.67
CA THR A 107 10.55 9.65 14.74
C THR A 107 10.64 11.16 14.98
N ASP A 108 10.39 11.97 13.95
CA ASP A 108 10.57 13.42 14.00
C ASP A 108 9.26 14.16 13.73
N ALA A 109 8.95 15.16 14.56
CA ALA A 109 7.74 15.97 14.41
C ALA A 109 7.70 16.73 13.06
N ASP A 110 8.87 17.13 12.54
CA ASP A 110 9.04 17.83 11.27
C ASP A 110 8.52 17.03 10.06
N LEU A 111 8.37 15.70 10.21
CA LEU A 111 7.79 14.83 9.20
C LEU A 111 6.30 15.11 8.98
N PHE A 112 5.65 15.74 9.95
CA PHE A 112 4.20 15.97 9.98
C PHE A 112 3.81 17.45 9.97
N GLU A 113 4.77 18.37 9.76
CA GLU A 113 4.50 19.82 9.64
C GLU A 113 3.34 20.11 8.70
N GLU A 114 3.32 19.46 7.53
CA GLU A 114 2.30 19.68 6.50
C GLU A 114 0.90 19.20 6.92
N LEU A 115 0.81 18.30 7.90
CA LEU A 115 -0.49 17.87 8.46
C LEU A 115 -1.12 19.00 9.28
N GLY A 116 -0.29 19.79 9.99
CA GLY A 116 -0.71 20.93 10.78
C GLY A 116 -1.84 20.59 11.77
N SER A 117 -2.86 21.44 11.85
CA SER A 117 -4.01 21.24 12.75
C SER A 117 -5.00 20.15 12.33
N ARG A 118 -4.77 19.46 11.21
CA ARG A 118 -5.62 18.37 10.73
C ARG A 118 -5.37 17.05 11.45
N GLY A 119 -4.24 16.94 12.15
CA GLY A 119 -3.82 15.75 12.90
C GLY A 119 -3.93 15.94 14.40
N GLN A 120 -4.10 14.83 15.11
CA GLN A 120 -3.82 14.74 16.52
C GLN A 120 -2.47 14.07 16.72
N PHE A 121 -1.65 14.62 17.59
CA PHE A 121 -0.29 14.15 17.85
C PHE A 121 -0.20 13.49 19.22
N PHE A 122 0.54 12.39 19.26
CA PHE A 122 0.86 11.65 20.47
C PHE A 122 2.35 11.36 20.48
N HIS A 123 2.96 11.48 21.65
CA HIS A 123 4.31 11.04 21.89
C HIS A 123 4.29 9.62 22.45
N VAL A 124 5.24 8.79 22.03
CA VAL A 124 5.39 7.42 22.51
C VAL A 124 6.82 7.22 23.00
N GLU A 125 6.98 6.96 24.30
CA GLU A 125 8.26 6.72 24.96
C GLU A 125 8.07 5.60 26.00
N ASP A 126 9.01 4.65 26.10
CA ASP A 126 8.95 3.52 27.03
C ASP A 126 7.61 2.76 27.04
N ALA A 127 7.03 2.56 25.83
CA ALA A 127 5.71 1.95 25.62
C ALA A 127 4.54 2.68 26.29
N VAL A 128 4.71 3.96 26.64
CA VAL A 128 3.67 4.85 27.16
C VAL A 128 3.29 5.87 26.09
N VAL A 129 1.99 6.10 25.92
CA VAL A 129 1.44 7.09 24.98
C VAL A 129 0.98 8.32 25.76
N THR A 130 1.45 9.49 25.36
CA THR A 130 1.03 10.79 25.92
C THR A 130 0.56 11.71 24.80
N ALA A 131 -0.33 12.66 25.12
CA ALA A 131 -0.69 13.70 24.16
C ALA A 131 0.50 14.64 23.96
N ALA A 132 0.80 14.99 22.71
CA ALA A 132 1.86 15.93 22.35
C ALA A 132 1.39 17.39 22.42
#